data_AF-A0A2E1ND25-F1
#
_entry.id   AF-A0A2E1ND25-F1
#
_cell.length_a   1.000
_cell.length_b   1.000
_cell.length_c   1.000
_cell.angle_alpha   90.00
_cell.angle_beta   90.00
_cell.angle_gamma   90.00
#
_symmetry.space_group_name_H-M   'P 1'
#
loop_
_entity.id
_entity.type
_entity.pdbx_description
1 polymer ?
#
loop_
_entity_poly.entity_id
_entity_poly.type
_entity_poly.pdbx_seq_one_letter_code
_entity_poly.pdbx_strand_id
1 'polypeptide(L)'
;MDLISFVFLILFFIIISWYLTEPLFDMDLKSEYQNEDNNYELNQRKEILYRQLKELELDHEIDNIAENDFIAERQNLKKEVSTILNKLED
;
A
#
# COMPACT_ATOMS: atom_id res chain seq x y z
N MET A 1 48.05 4.59 -24.40
CA MET A 1 46.80 4.99 -23.74
C MET A 1 46.73 6.49 -23.85
N ASP A 2 45.82 7.01 -24.66
CA ASP A 2 45.70 8.44 -24.86
C ASP A 2 45.05 9.09 -23.64
N LEU A 3 45.42 10.34 -23.34
CA LEU A 3 44.91 11.08 -22.18
C LEU A 3 43.38 11.13 -22.17
N ILE A 4 42.78 11.23 -23.35
CA ILE A 4 41.34 11.18 -23.57
C ILE A 4 40.74 9.84 -23.10
N SER A 5 41.35 8.71 -23.47
CA SER A 5 40.90 7.38 -23.04
C SER A 5 40.96 7.22 -21.52
N PHE A 6 41.98 7.82 -20.88
CA PHE A 6 42.12 7.78 -19.42
C PHE A 6 41.03 8.58 -18.71
N VAL A 7 40.66 9.76 -19.24
CA VAL A 7 39.56 10.57 -18.70
C VAL A 7 38.23 9.84 -18.81
N PHE A 8 37.94 9.20 -19.95
CA PHE A 8 36.72 8.40 -20.11
C PHE A 8 36.66 7.23 -19.13
N LEU A 9 37.78 6.55 -18.89
CA LEU A 9 37.83 5.44 -17.94
C LEU A 9 37.49 5.89 -16.52
N ILE A 10 38.05 7.02 -16.07
CA ILE A 10 37.72 7.59 -14.75
C ILE A 10 36.25 7.99 -14.68
N LEU A 11 35.71 8.60 -15.74
CA LEU A 11 34.32 9.04 -15.78
C LEU A 11 33.34 7.87 -15.69
N PHE A 12 33.57 6.79 -16.43
CA PHE A 12 32.78 5.56 -16.32
C PHE A 12 32.89 4.94 -14.93
N PHE A 13 34.10 4.93 -14.35
CA PHE A 13 34.30 4.40 -13.01
C PHE A 13 33.51 5.16 -11.95
N ILE A 14 33.45 6.50 -12.05
CA ILE A 14 32.66 7.33 -11.14
C ILE A 14 31.16 7.05 -11.30
N ILE A 15 30.64 6.96 -12.53
CA ILE A 15 29.22 6.69 -12.78
C ILE A 15 28.82 5.33 -12.22
N ILE A 16 29.63 4.30 -12.49
CA ILE A 16 29.39 2.94 -12.00
C ILE A 16 29.47 2.93 -10.47
N SER A 17 30.51 3.53 -9.89
CA SER A 17 30.65 3.62 -8.44
C SER A 17 29.48 4.35 -7.78
N TRP A 18 28.99 5.44 -8.40
CA TRP A 18 27.84 6.19 -7.90
C TRP A 18 26.58 5.32 -7.89
N TYR A 19 26.31 4.64 -9.00
CA TYR A 19 25.17 3.72 -9.13
C TYR A 19 25.24 2.54 -8.16
N LEU A 20 26.44 2.00 -7.87
CA LEU A 20 26.61 0.95 -6.87
C LEU A 20 26.43 1.46 -5.43
N THR A 21 26.71 2.74 -5.16
CA THR A 21 26.52 3.32 -3.83
C THR A 21 25.10 3.80 -3.57
N GLU A 22 24.32 4.10 -4.60
CA GLU A 22 22.89 4.45 -4.53
C GLU A 22 22.07 3.51 -3.62
N PRO A 23 22.11 2.16 -3.78
CA PRO A 23 21.39 1.25 -2.88
C PRO A 23 21.93 1.20 -1.44
N LEU A 24 23.13 1.71 -1.19
CA LEU A 24 23.72 1.75 0.15
C LEU A 24 23.16 2.91 0.99
N PHE A 25 22.70 3.98 0.33
CA PHE A 25 22.07 5.14 0.98
C PHE A 25 20.55 5.01 1.09
N ASP A 26 19.92 4.13 0.30
CA ASP A 26 18.49 3.79 0.38
C ASP A 26 18.12 2.83 1.54
N MET A 27 19.08 2.42 2.38
CA MET A 27 18.79 1.51 3.50
C MET A 27 17.93 2.15 4.60
N ASP A 28 17.82 3.48 4.65
CA ASP A 28 16.92 4.19 5.58
C ASP A 28 15.51 4.45 5.02
N LEU A 29 15.23 4.15 3.74
CA LEU A 29 13.89 4.29 3.14
C LEU A 29 13.00 3.05 3.30
N LYS A 30 13.51 2.00 3.94
CA LYS A 30 12.75 0.75 4.11
C LYS A 30 11.56 0.90 5.07
N SER A 31 11.57 1.92 5.93
CA SER A 31 10.42 2.26 6.78
C SER A 31 9.38 3.10 6.03
N GLU A 32 9.77 3.94 5.07
CA GLU A 32 8.85 4.82 4.36
C GLU A 32 8.12 4.09 3.21
N TYR A 33 8.83 3.25 2.45
CA TYR A 33 8.20 2.39 1.44
C TYR A 33 7.26 1.33 2.04
N GLN A 34 7.60 0.79 3.21
CA GLN A 34 6.74 -0.19 3.88
C GLN A 34 5.47 0.46 4.44
N ASN A 35 5.54 1.73 4.87
CA ASN A 35 4.36 2.48 5.29
C ASN A 35 3.48 2.90 4.10
N GLU A 36 4.05 3.36 2.98
CA GLU A 36 3.26 3.69 1.79
C GLU A 36 2.54 2.46 1.20
N ASP A 37 3.22 1.31 1.09
CA ASP A 37 2.61 0.06 0.58
C ASP A 37 1.54 -0.48 1.54
N ASN A 38 1.80 -0.45 2.86
CA ASN A 38 0.84 -0.86 3.87
C ASN A 38 -0.39 0.07 3.90
N ASN A 39 -0.19 1.39 3.80
CA ASN A 39 -1.28 2.36 3.71
C ASN A 39 -2.08 2.19 2.41
N TYR A 40 -1.43 1.84 1.30
CA TYR A 40 -2.10 1.51 0.04
C TYR A 40 -2.95 0.23 0.18
N GLU A 41 -2.42 -0.84 0.76
CA GLU A 41 -3.15 -2.09 1.02
C GLU A 41 -4.34 -1.86 1.96
N LEU A 42 -4.14 -1.10 3.05
CA LEU A 42 -5.19 -0.76 4.01
C LEU A 42 -6.29 0.09 3.38
N ASN A 43 -5.94 1.06 2.51
CA ASN A 43 -6.93 1.85 1.78
C ASN A 43 -7.72 1.03 0.76
N GLN A 44 -7.09 0.08 0.06
CA GLN A 44 -7.81 -0.86 -0.80
C GLN A 44 -8.79 -1.73 -0.02
N ARG A 45 -8.36 -2.31 1.10
CA ARG A 45 -9.26 -3.10 1.96
C ARG A 45 -10.44 -2.28 2.46
N LYS A 46 -10.21 -1.02 2.86
CA LYS A 46 -11.27 -0.09 3.25
C LYS A 46 -12.30 0.08 2.13
N GLU A 47 -11.86 0.30 0.89
CA GLU A 47 -12.76 0.46 -0.26
C GLU A 47 -13.58 -0.80 -0.54
N ILE A 48 -12.96 -1.99 -0.45
CA ILE A 48 -13.64 -3.27 -0.61
C ILE A 48 -14.74 -3.44 0.44
N LEU A 49 -14.46 -3.14 1.72
CA LEU A 49 -15.45 -3.26 2.79
C LEU A 49 -16.61 -2.29 2.62
N TYR A 50 -16.35 -1.06 2.16
CA TYR A 50 -17.43 -0.12 1.84
C TYR A 50 -18.29 -0.61 0.68
N ARG A 51 -17.68 -1.24 -0.34
CA ARG A 51 -18.43 -1.87 -1.43
C ARG A 51 -19.29 -3.02 -0.94
N GLN A 52 -18.76 -3.89 -0.09
CA GLN A 52 -19.51 -4.99 0.52
C GLN A 52 -20.68 -4.47 1.37
N LEU A 53 -20.49 -3.39 2.13
CA LEU A 53 -21.56 -2.78 2.90
C LEU A 53 -22.69 -2.28 1.98
N LYS A 54 -22.33 -1.68 0.85
CA LYS A 54 -23.31 -1.21 -0.15
C LYS A 54 -24.04 -2.36 -0.84
N GLU A 55 -23.33 -3.43 -1.19
CA GLU A 55 -23.93 -4.65 -1.75
C GLU A 55 -24.90 -5.29 -0.76
N LEU A 56 -24.50 -5.39 0.52
CA LEU A 56 -25.34 -5.89 1.60
C LEU A 56 -26.60 -5.04 1.81
N GLU A 57 -26.48 -3.71 1.76
CA GLU A 57 -27.64 -2.81 1.83
C GLU A 57 -28.60 -3.01 0.64
N LEU A 58 -28.06 -3.23 -0.56
CA LEU A 58 -28.85 -3.50 -1.76
C LEU A 58 -29.55 -4.87 -1.69
N ASP A 59 -28.86 -5.90 -1.20
CA ASP A 59 -29.44 -7.23 -0.98
C ASP A 59 -30.60 -7.18 0.03
N HIS A 60 -30.45 -6.36 1.07
CA HIS A 60 -31.52 -6.13 2.03
C HIS A 60 -32.71 -5.37 1.40
N GLU A 61 -32.46 -4.34 0.59
CA GLU A 61 -33.50 -3.58 -0.10
C GLU A 61 -34.34 -4.44 -1.06
N ILE A 62 -33.76 -5.52 -1.62
CA ILE A 62 -34.43 -6.46 -2.51
C ILE A 62 -35.08 -7.64 -1.74
N ASP A 63 -35.05 -7.61 -0.40
CA ASP A 63 -35.56 -8.67 0.50
C ASP A 63 -34.86 -10.03 0.24
N ASN A 64 -33.60 -9.98 -0.21
CA ASN A 64 -32.78 -11.15 -0.52
C ASN A 64 -32.09 -11.73 0.72
N ILE A 65 -31.93 -10.91 1.77
CA ILE A 65 -31.37 -11.29 3.07
C ILE A 65 -32.31 -10.87 4.20
N ALA A 66 -32.40 -11.70 5.25
CA ALA A 66 -33.24 -11.38 6.40
C ALA A 66 -32.65 -10.22 7.21
N GLU A 67 -33.49 -9.34 7.75
CA GLU A 67 -33.09 -8.18 8.57
C GLU A 67 -32.10 -8.55 9.70
N ASN A 68 -32.33 -9.67 10.36
CA ASN A 68 -31.46 -10.18 11.43
C ASN A 68 -30.05 -10.58 10.93
N ASP A 69 -29.95 -11.11 9.71
CA ASP A 69 -28.67 -11.45 9.09
C ASP A 69 -27.98 -10.18 8.56
N PHE A 70 -28.75 -9.27 7.96
CA PHE A 70 -28.29 -7.93 7.55
C PHE A 70 -27.66 -7.17 8.71
N ILE A 71 -28.32 -7.10 9.87
CA ILE A 71 -27.81 -6.39 11.05
C ILE A 71 -26.49 -7.01 11.53
N ALA A 72 -26.42 -8.34 11.59
CA ALA A 72 -25.23 -9.06 12.06
C ALA A 72 -24.02 -8.81 11.13
N GLU A 73 -24.23 -8.93 9.83
CA GLU A 73 -23.19 -8.76 8.83
C GLU A 73 -22.73 -7.30 8.70
N ARG A 74 -23.66 -6.35 8.78
CA ARG A 74 -23.38 -4.91 8.84
C ARG A 74 -22.55 -4.52 10.07
N GLN A 75 -22.83 -5.11 11.23
CA GLN A 75 -22.03 -4.89 12.43
C GLN A 75 -20.62 -5.44 12.29
N ASN A 76 -20.47 -6.60 11.66
CA ASN A 76 -19.17 -7.22 11.43
C ASN A 76 -18.31 -6.37 10.47
N LEU A 77 -18.88 -5.95 9.34
CA LEU A 77 -18.20 -5.07 8.37
C LEU A 77 -17.77 -3.75 9.01
N LYS A 78 -18.62 -3.13 9.85
CA LYS A 78 -18.26 -1.90 10.57
C LYS A 78 -17.10 -2.10 11.54
N LYS A 79 -17.05 -3.25 12.22
CA LYS A 79 -15.95 -3.59 13.13
C LYS A 79 -14.64 -3.78 12.37
N GLU A 80 -14.69 -4.39 11.18
CA GLU A 80 -13.52 -4.57 10.33
C GLU A 80 -13.00 -3.23 9.78
N VAL A 81 -13.91 -2.34 9.34
CA VAL A 81 -13.56 -0.97 8.93
C VAL A 81 -12.90 -0.20 10.08
N SER A 82 -13.45 -0.27 11.30
CA SER A 82 -12.85 0.38 12.48
C SER A 82 -11.45 -0.17 12.78
N THR A 83 -11.23 -1.47 12.58
CA THR A 83 -9.91 -2.09 12.80
C THR A 83 -8.89 -1.61 11.77
N ILE A 84 -9.30 -1.42 10.52
CA ILE A 84 -8.44 -0.87 9.45
C ILE A 84 -8.15 0.60 9.68
N LEU A 85 -9.15 1.39 10.10
CA LEU A 85 -8.98 2.82 10.40
C LEU A 85 -7.99 3.03 11.54
N ASN A 86 -8.08 2.24 12.62
CA ASN A 86 -7.11 2.31 13.72
C ASN A 86 -5.68 1.99 13.24
N LYS A 87 -5.51 1.03 12.32
CA LYS A 87 -4.20 0.69 11.72
C LYS A 87 -3.67 1.73 10.73
N LEU A 88 -4.53 2.60 10.20
CA LEU A 88 -4.17 3.71 9.32
C LEU A 88 -3.83 4.99 10.11
N GLU A 89 -4.27 5.07 11.38
CA GLU A 89 -4.05 6.22 12.27
C GLU A 89 -2.81 6.05 13.17
N ASP A 90 -2.35 4.81 13.37
CA ASP A 90 -1.05 4.42 13.99
C ASP A 90 0.14 4.58 13.01
#